data_AF-A0A4Q3YZI0-F1
#
_entry.id   AF-A0A4Q3YZI0-F1
#
_cell.length_a   1.000
_cell.length_b   1.000
_cell.length_c   1.000
_cell.angle_alpha   90.00
_cell.angle_beta   90.00
_cell.angle_gamma   90.00
#
_symmetry.space_group_name_H-M   'P 1'
#
loop_
_entity.id
_entity.type
_entity.pdbx_description
1 polymer ?
#
loop_
_entity_poly.entity_id
_entity_poly.type
_entity_poly.pdbx_seq_one_letter_code
_entity_poly.pdbx_strand_id
1 'polypeptide(L)'
;MRSDQEFYEGFEPDEWAEEIEPTSYRLVAPGPGWAKCTGFALGDRMLHAGISVDNRLMVDLSGRDGVQRTTISTKAVIRLLDPLSRSQEELTSGLVLLRREARVHVIWRGEVLGTVDSHLITLAWGLHPAVALPKNTR
;
A
#
# COMPACT_ATOMS: atom_id res chain seq x y z
N MET A 1 51.61 -36.43 -45.55
CA MET A 1 51.64 -35.27 -46.46
C MET A 1 50.60 -34.27 -45.96
N ARG A 2 51.03 -33.01 -45.73
CA ARG A 2 50.19 -31.80 -45.66
C ARG A 2 49.38 -31.68 -46.98
N SER A 3 48.20 -31.10 -47.06
CA SER A 3 47.79 -29.71 -46.74
C SER A 3 46.26 -29.60 -46.89
N ASP A 4 45.56 -28.95 -45.95
CA ASP A 4 44.91 -27.62 -46.06
C ASP A 4 43.60 -27.59 -46.87
N GLN A 5 42.49 -27.22 -46.21
CA GLN A 5 41.52 -26.16 -46.58
C GLN A 5 40.33 -26.20 -45.60
N GLU A 6 40.20 -25.21 -44.71
CA GLU A 6 39.20 -24.10 -44.75
C GLU A 6 37.94 -24.48 -43.94
N PHE A 7 37.29 -23.67 -43.11
CA PHE A 7 37.20 -22.23 -42.92
C PHE A 7 36.54 -21.98 -41.53
N TYR A 8 36.87 -20.89 -40.84
CA TYR A 8 36.19 -20.45 -39.61
C TYR A 8 34.84 -19.78 -39.98
N GLU A 9 33.72 -20.29 -39.47
CA GLU A 9 32.45 -19.55 -39.32
C GLU A 9 32.04 -19.77 -37.86
N GLY A 10 32.30 -18.82 -36.96
CA GLY A 10 31.39 -17.72 -36.69
C GLY A 10 30.79 -17.95 -35.30
N PHE A 11 31.43 -17.40 -34.27
CA PHE A 11 30.84 -17.31 -32.93
C PHE A 11 29.86 -16.13 -32.97
N GLU A 12 28.56 -16.40 -33.08
CA GLU A 12 27.53 -15.41 -32.80
C GLU A 12 27.21 -15.47 -31.30
N PRO A 13 27.50 -14.42 -30.51
CA PRO A 13 26.99 -14.26 -29.17
C PRO A 13 25.72 -13.44 -29.25
N ASP A 14 24.56 -14.08 -29.30
CA ASP A 14 23.31 -13.42 -28.91
C ASP A 14 22.98 -13.88 -27.48
N GLU A 15 23.26 -13.10 -26.43
CA GLU A 15 22.49 -11.91 -26.03
C GLU A 15 21.14 -12.27 -25.37
N TRP A 16 21.21 -12.34 -24.03
CA TRP A 16 20.21 -11.91 -23.06
C TRP A 16 19.01 -12.80 -22.68
N ALA A 17 18.90 -12.92 -21.35
CA ALA A 17 17.72 -13.11 -20.53
C ALA A 17 17.13 -14.52 -20.47
N GLU A 18 17.64 -15.32 -19.52
CA GLU A 18 16.74 -16.18 -18.75
C GLU A 18 15.69 -15.25 -18.13
N GLU A 19 14.51 -15.26 -18.74
CA GLU A 19 13.28 -14.65 -18.23
C GLU A 19 13.03 -15.27 -16.85
N ILE A 20 13.48 -14.57 -15.80
CA ILE A 20 13.09 -14.91 -14.44
C ILE A 20 11.59 -14.65 -14.40
N GLU A 21 10.80 -15.70 -14.62
CA GLU A 21 9.37 -15.66 -14.43
C GLU A 21 9.11 -15.06 -13.04
N PRO A 22 8.31 -13.98 -12.94
CA PRO A 22 8.02 -13.41 -11.64
C PRO A 22 7.32 -14.48 -10.81
N THR A 23 7.99 -14.98 -9.77
CA THR A 23 7.39 -15.91 -8.81
C THR A 23 6.24 -15.20 -8.13
N SER A 24 5.03 -15.41 -8.66
CA SER A 24 3.81 -14.84 -8.13
C SER A 24 3.39 -15.64 -6.91
N TYR A 25 3.96 -15.29 -5.75
CA TYR A 25 3.46 -15.81 -4.48
C TYR A 25 2.08 -15.21 -4.20
N ARG A 26 1.03 -15.92 -4.64
CA ARG A 26 -0.35 -15.58 -4.33
C ARG A 26 -0.76 -16.15 -2.97
N LEU A 27 -0.29 -15.52 -1.88
CA LEU A 27 -0.93 -15.69 -0.58
C LEU A 27 -2.25 -14.91 -0.58
N VAL A 28 -3.31 -15.52 -1.14
CA VAL A 28 -4.68 -14.99 -0.97
C VAL A 28 -5.12 -15.31 0.46
N ALA A 29 -4.91 -14.36 1.37
CA ALA A 29 -5.58 -14.40 2.66
C ALA A 29 -7.10 -14.40 2.46
N PRO A 30 -7.87 -15.15 3.28
CA PRO A 30 -9.33 -15.13 3.23
C PRO A 30 -9.83 -13.73 3.60
N GLY A 31 -10.34 -13.00 2.61
CA GLY A 31 -10.90 -11.67 2.77
C GLY A 31 -11.45 -11.16 1.44
N PRO A 32 -12.28 -10.11 1.44
CA PRO A 32 -12.84 -9.57 0.21
C PRO A 32 -11.72 -9.17 -0.78
N GLY A 33 -11.96 -9.39 -2.07
CA GLY A 33 -11.04 -8.96 -3.13
C GLY A 33 -10.93 -7.43 -3.16
N TRP A 34 -9.74 -6.90 -3.47
CA TRP A 34 -9.57 -5.47 -3.74
C TRP A 34 -10.27 -5.10 -5.05
N ALA A 35 -11.09 -4.05 -5.04
CA ALA A 35 -11.44 -3.31 -6.24
C ALA A 35 -10.38 -2.26 -6.57
N LYS A 36 -9.90 -1.56 -5.53
CA LYS A 36 -8.81 -0.59 -5.59
C LYS A 36 -7.92 -0.78 -4.37
N CYS A 37 -6.61 -0.78 -4.58
CA CYS A 37 -5.62 -0.92 -3.51
C CYS A 37 -4.45 0.02 -3.77
N THR A 38 -4.03 0.75 -2.73
CA THR A 38 -2.83 1.58 -2.75
C THR A 38 -1.93 1.15 -1.59
N GLY A 39 -0.66 0.89 -1.90
CA GLY A 39 0.37 0.55 -0.92
C GLY A 39 1.18 1.76 -0.49
N PHE A 40 1.50 1.83 0.80
CA PHE A 40 2.32 2.85 1.42
C PHE A 40 3.47 2.18 2.16
N ALA A 41 4.70 2.45 1.75
CA ALA A 41 5.89 1.91 2.42
C ALA A 41 6.08 2.56 3.81
N LEU A 42 6.37 1.73 4.81
CA LEU A 42 6.56 2.09 6.21
C LEU A 42 7.82 1.39 6.74
N GLY A 43 8.98 1.70 6.15
CA GLY A 43 10.23 0.99 6.41
C GLY A 43 10.23 -0.40 5.77
N ASP A 44 10.32 -1.44 6.58
CA ASP A 44 10.30 -2.85 6.17
C ASP A 44 8.89 -3.43 5.98
N ARG A 45 7.86 -2.62 6.23
CA ARG A 45 6.44 -2.99 6.12
C ARG A 45 5.73 -2.16 5.05
N MET A 46 4.58 -2.63 4.61
CA MET A 46 3.72 -1.87 3.70
C MET A 46 2.27 -1.90 4.16
N LEU A 47 1.70 -0.71 4.36
CA LEU A 47 0.28 -0.51 4.62
C LEU A 47 -0.45 -0.45 3.28
N HIS A 48 -1.40 -1.35 3.07
CA HIS A 48 -2.35 -1.28 1.97
C HIS A 48 -3.67 -0.70 2.46
N ALA A 49 -4.18 0.31 1.75
CA ALA A 49 -5.49 0.88 1.99
C ALA A 49 -6.27 0.91 0.67
N GLY A 50 -7.59 0.71 0.75
CA GLY A 50 -8.39 0.58 -0.45
C GLY A 50 -9.83 0.21 -0.21
N ILE A 51 -10.49 -0.21 -1.29
CA ILE A 51 -11.91 -0.56 -1.30
C ILE A 51 -12.06 -1.97 -1.85
N SER A 52 -12.96 -2.76 -1.27
CA SER A 52 -13.32 -4.08 -1.75
C SER A 52 -14.19 -4.03 -3.01
N VAL A 53 -14.32 -5.17 -3.70
CA VAL A 53 -15.32 -5.38 -4.77
C VAL A 53 -16.75 -5.04 -4.32
N ASP A 54 -17.08 -5.30 -3.05
CA ASP A 54 -18.39 -4.96 -2.45
C ASP A 54 -18.47 -3.53 -1.87
N ASN A 55 -17.60 -2.62 -2.30
CA ASN A 55 -17.57 -1.22 -1.89
C ASN A 55 -17.37 -0.99 -0.37
N ARG A 56 -16.61 -1.86 0.32
CA ARG A 56 -16.24 -1.71 1.73
C ARG A 56 -14.81 -1.20 1.86
N LEU A 57 -14.57 -0.31 2.82
CA LEU A 57 -13.20 0.14 3.11
C LEU A 57 -12.40 -1.00 3.73
N MET A 58 -11.15 -1.14 3.28
CA MET A 58 -10.25 -2.19 3.73
C MET A 58 -8.86 -1.65 4.06
N VAL A 59 -8.18 -2.40 4.91
CA VAL A 59 -6.78 -2.19 5.27
C VAL A 59 -6.07 -3.53 5.39
N ASP A 60 -4.78 -3.55 5.04
CA ASP A 60 -3.86 -4.66 5.25
C ASP A 60 -2.50 -4.07 5.64
N LEU A 61 -1.78 -4.72 6.54
CA LEU A 61 -0.42 -4.34 6.90
C LEU A 61 0.46 -5.54 6.62
N SER A 62 1.19 -5.50 5.52
CA SER A 62 2.11 -6.55 5.13
C SER A 62 3.45 -6.43 5.84
N GLY A 63 4.10 -7.58 6.06
CA GLY A 63 5.33 -7.72 6.81
C GLY A 63 5.18 -8.64 8.03
N ARG A 64 6.23 -8.77 8.81
CA ARG A 64 6.27 -9.66 9.98
C ARG A 64 5.19 -9.27 11.01
N ASP A 65 4.39 -10.26 11.44
CA ASP A 65 3.28 -10.04 12.37
C ASP A 65 2.29 -8.95 11.90
N GLY A 66 2.13 -8.85 10.59
CA GLY A 66 1.24 -7.89 9.95
C GLY A 66 -0.24 -8.15 10.24
N VAL A 67 -1.08 -7.28 9.70
CA VAL A 67 -2.54 -7.45 9.76
C VAL A 67 -2.98 -7.99 8.41
N GLN A 68 -3.59 -9.17 8.42
CA GLN A 68 -4.29 -9.64 7.23
C GLN A 68 -5.38 -8.66 6.82
N ARG A 69 -5.57 -8.52 5.51
CA ARG A 69 -6.66 -7.77 4.91
C ARG A 69 -7.97 -7.92 5.68
N THR A 70 -8.50 -6.78 6.12
CA THR A 70 -9.74 -6.72 6.87
C THR A 70 -10.57 -5.51 6.45
N THR A 71 -11.89 -5.62 6.61
CA THR A 71 -12.81 -4.49 6.42
C THR A 71 -12.82 -3.60 7.65
N ILE A 72 -12.82 -2.29 7.43
CA ILE A 72 -12.78 -1.29 8.50
C ILE A 72 -14.05 -0.44 8.50
N SER A 73 -14.33 0.20 9.63
CA SER A 73 -15.50 1.07 9.76
C SER A 73 -15.33 2.37 9.01
N THR A 74 -16.24 2.67 8.08
CA THR A 74 -16.30 3.98 7.40
C THR A 74 -16.40 5.14 8.39
N LYS A 75 -17.12 4.96 9.51
CA LYS A 75 -17.21 5.99 10.56
C LYS A 75 -15.85 6.27 11.21
N ALA A 76 -15.05 5.24 11.45
CA ALA A 76 -13.70 5.41 12.00
C ALA A 76 -12.81 6.17 11.01
N VAL A 77 -12.83 5.80 9.72
CA VAL A 77 -12.06 6.50 8.68
C VAL A 77 -12.49 7.97 8.55
N ILE A 78 -13.79 8.28 8.58
CA ILE A 78 -14.28 9.66 8.53
C ILE A 78 -13.79 10.47 9.74
N ARG A 79 -13.82 9.90 10.96
CA ARG A 79 -13.29 10.57 12.15
C ARG A 79 -11.77 10.77 12.06
N LEU A 80 -11.02 9.76 11.59
CA LEU A 80 -9.58 9.84 11.37
C LEU A 80 -9.19 10.97 10.40
N LEU A 81 -10.03 11.24 9.41
CA LEU A 81 -9.75 12.20 8.35
C LEU A 81 -10.46 13.55 8.53
N ASP A 82 -11.19 13.73 9.63
CA ASP A 82 -11.82 15.00 9.96
C ASP A 82 -10.75 16.09 10.11
N PRO A 83 -10.77 17.14 9.26
CA PRO A 83 -9.77 18.20 9.29
C PRO A 83 -9.83 19.03 10.58
N LEU A 84 -10.98 19.07 11.27
CA LEU A 84 -11.22 19.90 12.44
C LEU A 84 -10.73 19.26 13.74
N SER A 85 -10.37 17.98 13.73
CA SER A 85 -9.91 17.25 14.91
C SER A 85 -8.52 16.64 14.72
N ARG A 86 -7.76 16.57 15.83
CA ARG A 86 -6.58 15.70 15.92
C ARG A 86 -7.09 14.31 16.29
N SER A 87 -7.36 13.51 15.28
CA SER A 87 -8.03 12.23 15.44
C SER A 87 -7.05 11.06 15.46
N GLN A 88 -7.38 10.09 16.31
CA GLN A 88 -6.68 8.82 16.45
C GLN A 88 -7.74 7.72 16.38
N GLU A 89 -7.53 6.73 15.53
CA GLU A 89 -8.48 5.63 15.35
C GLU A 89 -7.71 4.31 15.28
N GLU A 90 -8.17 3.34 16.08
CA GLU A 90 -7.77 1.95 15.94
C GLU A 90 -8.68 1.29 14.90
N LEU A 91 -8.12 0.97 13.73
CA LEU A 91 -8.91 0.43 12.62
C LEU A 91 -9.16 -1.08 12.77
N THR A 92 -8.22 -1.77 13.42
CA THR A 92 -8.27 -3.17 13.79
C THR A 92 -7.29 -3.37 14.95
N SER A 93 -7.40 -4.48 15.67
CA SER A 93 -6.65 -4.70 16.90
C SER A 93 -5.14 -4.50 16.70
N GLY A 94 -4.60 -3.48 17.37
CA GLY A 94 -3.19 -3.09 17.34
C GLY A 94 -2.79 -2.12 16.22
N LEU A 95 -3.63 -1.88 15.21
CA LEU A 95 -3.35 -0.96 14.11
C LEU A 95 -4.05 0.38 14.35
N VAL A 96 -3.27 1.35 14.79
CA VAL A 96 -3.72 2.69 15.10
C VAL A 96 -3.20 3.65 14.05
N LEU A 97 -4.09 4.47 13.50
CA LEU A 97 -3.69 5.64 12.72
C LEU A 97 -3.93 6.90 13.54
N LEU A 98 -2.92 7.76 13.57
CA LEU A 98 -2.95 9.03 14.28
C LEU A 98 -2.71 10.15 13.27
N ARG A 99 -3.74 10.96 13.01
CA ARG A 99 -3.62 12.10 12.12
C ARG A 99 -3.00 13.30 12.86
N ARG A 100 -1.94 13.85 12.27
CA ARG A 100 -1.29 15.10 12.68
C ARG A 100 -1.16 15.98 11.45
N GLU A 101 -2.01 17.00 11.37
CA GLU A 101 -2.03 17.95 10.25
C GLU A 101 -2.25 17.24 8.89
N ALA A 102 -1.27 17.34 7.98
CA ALA A 102 -1.31 16.71 6.65
C ALA A 102 -0.72 15.29 6.65
N ARG A 103 -0.31 14.75 7.81
CA ARG A 103 0.31 13.43 7.94
C ARG A 103 -0.53 12.50 8.80
N VAL A 104 -0.43 11.21 8.53
CA VAL A 104 -0.99 10.15 9.35
C VAL A 104 0.13 9.23 9.79
N HIS A 105 0.36 9.15 11.09
CA HIS A 105 1.28 8.21 11.69
C HIS A 105 0.61 6.84 11.75
N VAL A 106 1.29 5.83 11.24
CA VAL A 106 0.83 4.43 11.28
C VAL A 106 1.53 3.75 12.42
N ILE A 107 0.75 3.27 13.39
CA ILE A 107 1.23 2.67 14.63
C ILE A 107 0.75 1.23 14.67
N TRP A 108 1.67 0.29 14.87
CA TRP A 108 1.37 -1.13 15.02
C TRP A 108 1.86 -1.62 16.38
N ARG A 109 0.95 -2.12 17.21
CA ARG A 109 1.24 -2.64 18.57
C ARG A 109 2.08 -1.68 19.42
N GLY A 110 1.81 -0.39 19.29
CA GLY A 110 2.50 0.68 20.03
C GLY A 110 3.77 1.23 19.37
N GLU A 111 4.22 0.64 18.27
CA GLU A 111 5.39 1.09 17.52
C GLU A 111 4.99 1.97 16.33
N VAL A 112 5.61 3.13 16.16
CA VAL A 112 5.41 3.99 14.97
C VAL A 112 6.20 3.40 13.80
N LEU A 113 5.48 2.85 12.82
CA LEU A 113 6.08 2.25 11.63
C LEU A 113 6.49 3.28 10.58
N GLY A 114 5.78 4.41 10.54
CA GLY A 114 6.05 5.47 9.58
C GLY A 114 4.92 6.48 9.47
N THR A 115 5.03 7.33 8.46
CA THR A 115 4.03 8.36 8.17
C THR A 115 3.58 8.28 6.72
N VAL A 116 2.29 8.48 6.52
CA VAL A 116 1.69 8.60 5.19
C VAL A 116 1.09 9.98 5.04
N ASP A 117 1.01 10.45 3.80
CA ASP A 117 0.29 11.68 3.49
C ASP A 117 -1.23 11.46 3.67
N SER A 118 -1.86 12.36 4.44
CA SER A 118 -3.30 12.28 4.75
C SER A 118 -4.18 12.39 3.50
N HIS A 119 -3.77 13.16 2.50
CA HIS A 119 -4.48 13.28 1.23
C HIS A 119 -4.40 11.97 0.44
N LEU A 120 -3.20 11.37 0.34
CA LEU A 120 -3.02 10.12 -0.40
C LEU A 120 -3.79 8.95 0.23
N ILE A 121 -3.76 8.81 1.57
CA ILE A 121 -4.53 7.74 2.23
C ILE A 121 -6.05 7.98 2.13
N THR A 122 -6.50 9.25 2.12
CA THR A 122 -7.91 9.60 1.85
C THR A 122 -8.34 9.12 0.46
N LEU A 123 -7.52 9.39 -0.56
CA LEU A 123 -7.77 8.96 -1.94
C LEU A 123 -7.68 7.44 -2.12
N ALA A 124 -6.84 6.75 -1.35
CA ALA A 124 -6.75 5.29 -1.36
C ALA A 124 -8.11 4.66 -0.98
N TRP A 125 -8.78 5.20 0.04
CA TRP A 125 -10.14 4.82 0.43
C TRP A 125 -11.24 5.41 -0.46
N GLY A 126 -10.89 6.07 -1.57
CA GLY A 126 -11.83 6.68 -2.51
C GLY A 126 -12.67 7.80 -1.91
N LEU A 127 -12.19 8.40 -0.82
CA LEU A 127 -12.82 9.55 -0.20
C LEU A 127 -12.29 10.83 -0.85
N HIS A 128 -13.13 11.86 -0.87
CA HIS A 128 -12.69 13.19 -1.24
C HIS A 128 -12.14 13.91 -0.01
N PRO A 129 -10.96 14.54 -0.10
CA PRO A 129 -10.44 15.37 0.98
C PRO A 129 -11.46 16.47 1.28
N ALA A 130 -11.86 16.59 2.54
CA ALA A 130 -12.68 17.72 2.96
C ALA A 130 -11.83 18.99 2.82
N VAL A 131 -12.15 19.80 1.81
CA VAL A 131 -11.56 21.14 1.68
C VAL A 131 -12.07 21.96 2.85
N ALA A 132 -11.17 22.40 3.73
CA ALA A 132 -11.52 23.35 4.76
C ALA A 132 -11.99 24.63 4.06
N LEU A 133 -13.31 24.89 4.07
CA LEU A 133 -13.83 26.18 3.63
C LEU A 133 -13.20 27.25 4.54
N PRO A 134 -12.64 28.34 3.96
CA PRO A 134 -12.15 29.44 4.78
C PRO A 134 -13.31 29.92 5.65
N LYS A 135 -13.09 29.98 6.97
CA LYS A 135 -14.05 30.60 7.89
C LYS A 135 -14.24 32.03 7.42
N ASN A 136 -15.40 32.33 6.83
CA ASN A 136 -15.83 33.70 6.64
C ASN A 136 -15.97 34.31 8.03
N THR A 137 -14.96 35.05 8.46
CA THR A 137 -15.07 36.05 9.52
C THR A 137 -16.16 37.04 9.10
N ARG A 138 -17.31 36.96 9.77
CA ARG A 138 -18.26 38.06 9.88
C ARG A 138 -18.09 38.69 11.26
#